data_AF-A0A0P9AEE5-F1
#
_entry.id   AF-A0A0P9AEE5-F1
#
_cell.length_a   1.000
_cell.length_b   1.000
_cell.length_c   1.000
_cell.angle_alpha   90.00
_cell.angle_beta   90.00
_cell.angle_gamma   90.00
#
_symmetry.space_group_name_H-M   'P 1'
#
loop_
_entity.id
_entity.type
_entity.pdbx_description
1 polymer ?
#
loop_
_entity_poly.entity_id
_entity_poly.type
_entity_poly.pdbx_seq_one_letter_code
_entity_poly.pdbx_strand_id
1 'polypeptide(L)'
;MKYDTGINNTVETNENIDWNKLQVSIAGNNNSVIIKTNNIESCELDVKGDNHEIIICENSIIKNLRVNVRSSDSIHTNCSSLKINENTIIENTQVFLQGDNTRVSIGKGTTILGCLFFAVECDSNISIGEECMLSWGIEIRTSDWHSIYDIETNERINMQKSVYLHNRVWIGSYAVILKGVNIDSDSIVGTHSIVTKSVPSNCIVAGNPAKIIRENVRWGREDYIHKNK
;
A
#
# COMPACT_ATOMS: atom_id res chain seq x y z
N MET A 1 -20.02 -10.02 -5.21
CA MET A 1 -21.02 -10.32 -4.15
C MET A 1 -20.85 -9.32 -3.02
N LYS A 2 -21.95 -8.78 -2.48
CA LYS A 2 -21.93 -7.89 -1.31
C LYS A 2 -22.47 -8.65 -0.10
N TYR A 3 -21.69 -8.72 0.97
CA TYR A 3 -22.09 -9.25 2.27
C TYR A 3 -21.85 -8.18 3.33
N ASP A 4 -22.85 -7.88 4.13
CA ASP A 4 -22.83 -6.79 5.10
C ASP A 4 -23.68 -7.17 6.31
N THR A 5 -23.08 -7.24 7.50
CA THR A 5 -23.75 -7.66 8.74
C THR A 5 -23.92 -6.53 9.75
N GLY A 6 -23.55 -5.29 9.41
CA GLY A 6 -23.57 -4.17 10.35
C GLY A 6 -24.61 -3.08 10.02
N ILE A 7 -24.52 -1.97 10.74
CA ILE A 7 -25.36 -0.78 10.56
C ILE A 7 -24.56 0.40 10.00
N ASN A 8 -25.24 1.29 9.26
CA ASN A 8 -24.67 2.52 8.68
C ASN A 8 -23.46 2.30 7.77
N ASN A 9 -23.31 1.10 7.20
CA ASN A 9 -22.29 0.85 6.22
C ASN A 9 -22.72 1.39 4.85
N THR A 10 -21.77 1.98 4.12
CA THR A 10 -21.97 2.52 2.79
C THR A 10 -21.10 1.76 1.80
N VAL A 11 -21.70 1.29 0.71
CA VAL A 11 -20.98 0.72 -0.44
C VAL A 11 -21.47 1.43 -1.69
N GLU A 12 -20.68 2.37 -2.17
CA GLU A 12 -20.95 3.19 -3.36
C GLU A 12 -20.05 2.74 -4.50
N THR A 13 -20.65 2.51 -5.67
CA THR A 13 -19.92 2.14 -6.87
C THR A 13 -20.41 2.97 -8.06
N ASN A 14 -19.59 3.10 -9.10
CA ASN A 14 -20.08 3.58 -10.39
C ASN A 14 -21.25 2.74 -10.90
N GLU A 15 -22.08 3.36 -11.75
CA GLU A 15 -23.17 2.67 -12.43
C GLU A 15 -22.62 1.49 -13.26
N ASN A 16 -23.25 0.32 -13.12
CA ASN A 16 -22.94 -0.93 -13.84
C ASN A 16 -21.67 -1.70 -13.41
N ILE A 17 -21.26 -1.61 -12.14
CA ILE A 17 -20.18 -2.47 -11.63
C ILE A 17 -20.50 -3.98 -11.79
N ASP A 18 -19.50 -4.77 -12.22
CA ASP A 18 -19.63 -6.23 -12.33
C ASP A 18 -19.29 -6.91 -11.00
N TRP A 19 -20.32 -7.32 -10.26
CA TRP A 19 -20.18 -8.00 -8.96
C TRP A 19 -19.62 -9.42 -9.03
N ASN A 20 -19.41 -10.01 -10.22
CA ASN A 20 -18.64 -11.25 -10.36
C ASN A 20 -17.14 -10.99 -10.29
N LYS A 21 -16.72 -9.74 -10.56
CA LYS A 21 -15.33 -9.28 -10.52
C LYS A 21 -14.97 -8.58 -9.22
N LEU A 22 -15.95 -8.30 -8.37
CA LEU A 22 -15.78 -7.61 -7.10
C LEU A 22 -16.56 -8.30 -5.98
N GLN A 23 -15.85 -8.64 -4.91
CA GLN A 23 -16.42 -9.13 -3.66
C GLN A 23 -16.17 -8.12 -2.55
N VAL A 24 -17.22 -7.78 -1.80
CA VAL A 24 -17.13 -6.87 -0.65
C VAL A 24 -17.84 -7.54 0.52
N SER A 25 -17.09 -7.75 1.60
CA SER A 25 -17.56 -8.32 2.87
C SER A 25 -17.30 -7.32 3.98
N ILE A 26 -18.35 -6.94 4.72
CA ILE A 26 -18.27 -5.99 5.83
C ILE A 26 -18.88 -6.62 7.08
N ALA A 27 -18.12 -6.66 8.17
CA ALA A 27 -18.59 -7.03 9.50
C ALA A 27 -18.18 -5.97 10.53
N GLY A 28 -19.15 -5.17 10.97
CA GLY A 28 -18.97 -4.00 11.82
C GLY A 28 -19.73 -2.80 11.24
N ASN A 29 -19.62 -1.63 11.83
CA ASN A 29 -20.53 -0.50 11.63
C ASN A 29 -19.84 0.74 11.09
N ASN A 30 -20.62 1.62 10.44
CA ASN A 30 -20.16 2.92 9.93
C ASN A 30 -18.96 2.83 8.95
N ASN A 31 -18.80 1.71 8.25
CA ASN A 31 -17.75 1.53 7.26
C ASN A 31 -18.17 2.12 5.91
N SER A 32 -17.21 2.64 5.15
CA SER A 32 -17.43 3.20 3.82
C SER A 32 -16.52 2.55 2.78
N VAL A 33 -17.12 2.03 1.71
CA VAL A 33 -16.41 1.50 0.54
C VAL A 33 -16.90 2.25 -0.69
N ILE A 34 -16.03 3.05 -1.30
CA ILE A 34 -16.35 3.90 -2.45
C ILE A 34 -15.46 3.50 -3.62
N ILE A 35 -16.09 3.08 -4.72
CA ILE A 35 -15.40 2.56 -5.91
C ILE A 35 -15.86 3.33 -7.15
N LYS A 36 -14.99 4.22 -7.63
CA LYS A 36 -15.29 5.15 -8.74
C LYS A 36 -14.72 4.71 -10.09
N THR A 37 -14.29 3.45 -10.21
CA THR A 37 -13.82 2.87 -11.49
C THR A 37 -14.61 1.62 -11.85
N ASN A 38 -14.83 1.40 -13.15
CA ASN A 38 -15.44 0.19 -13.70
C ASN A 38 -14.40 -0.85 -14.15
N ASN A 39 -13.11 -0.49 -14.20
CA ASN A 39 -12.04 -1.38 -14.62
C ASN A 39 -11.53 -2.25 -13.46
N ILE A 40 -12.43 -3.10 -12.94
CA ILE A 40 -12.16 -4.00 -11.82
C ILE A 40 -12.22 -5.45 -12.26
N GLU A 41 -11.26 -6.25 -11.82
CA GLU A 41 -11.18 -7.68 -12.11
C GLU A 41 -10.66 -8.46 -10.89
N SER A 42 -11.40 -9.49 -10.46
CA SER A 42 -10.98 -10.43 -9.41
C SER A 42 -10.54 -9.77 -8.09
N CYS A 43 -11.30 -8.76 -7.65
CA CYS A 43 -11.02 -8.00 -6.43
C CYS A 43 -11.86 -8.46 -5.23
N GLU A 44 -11.26 -8.45 -4.05
CA GLU A 44 -11.89 -8.86 -2.79
C GLU A 44 -11.56 -7.86 -1.68
N LEU A 45 -12.58 -7.29 -1.07
CA LEU A 45 -12.48 -6.36 0.04
C LEU A 45 -13.15 -6.98 1.27
N ASP A 46 -12.37 -7.28 2.31
CA ASP A 46 -12.84 -7.86 3.56
C ASP A 46 -12.55 -6.89 4.71
N VAL A 47 -13.61 -6.26 5.21
CA VAL A 47 -13.56 -5.21 6.23
C VAL A 47 -14.19 -5.73 7.52
N LYS A 48 -13.40 -5.80 8.59
CA LYS A 48 -13.91 -6.14 9.93
C LYS A 48 -13.48 -5.10 10.95
N GLY A 49 -14.46 -4.61 11.70
CA GLY A 49 -14.34 -3.47 12.59
C GLY A 49 -15.24 -2.32 12.18
N ASP A 50 -15.10 -1.20 12.88
CA ASP A 50 -15.96 -0.03 12.72
C ASP A 50 -15.21 1.16 12.13
N ASN A 51 -15.94 2.02 11.41
CA ASN A 51 -15.47 3.32 10.89
C ASN A 51 -14.31 3.23 9.88
N HIS A 52 -14.14 2.13 9.17
CA HIS A 52 -13.12 2.00 8.13
C HIS A 52 -13.53 2.62 6.81
N GLU A 53 -12.54 3.07 6.04
CA GLU A 53 -12.78 3.68 4.73
C GLU A 53 -11.89 3.07 3.65
N ILE A 54 -12.51 2.64 2.54
CA ILE A 54 -11.82 2.24 1.32
C ILE A 54 -12.29 3.12 0.18
N ILE A 55 -11.38 3.85 -0.47
CA ILE A 55 -11.67 4.67 -1.64
C ILE A 55 -10.78 4.23 -2.80
N ILE A 56 -11.41 3.88 -3.93
CA ILE A 56 -10.74 3.65 -5.21
C ILE A 56 -11.26 4.69 -6.21
N CYS A 57 -10.40 5.61 -6.63
CA CYS A 57 -10.76 6.70 -7.52
C CYS A 57 -10.89 6.27 -8.99
N GLU A 58 -11.48 7.17 -9.77
CA GLU A 58 -11.77 7.02 -11.21
C GLU A 58 -10.51 6.83 -12.07
N ASN A 59 -10.73 6.44 -13.33
CA ASN A 59 -9.67 6.24 -14.34
C ASN A 59 -8.57 5.24 -13.94
N SER A 60 -8.82 4.43 -12.92
CA SER A 60 -7.86 3.44 -12.42
C SER A 60 -8.19 2.04 -12.92
N ILE A 61 -7.18 1.21 -13.16
CA ILE A 61 -7.32 -0.21 -13.53
C ILE A 61 -6.89 -1.05 -12.34
N ILE A 62 -7.80 -1.85 -11.80
CA ILE A 62 -7.57 -2.64 -10.58
C ILE A 62 -7.84 -4.11 -10.87
N LYS A 63 -6.79 -4.94 -10.80
CA LYS A 63 -6.88 -6.38 -11.05
C LYS A 63 -6.26 -7.17 -9.91
N ASN A 64 -6.93 -8.22 -9.46
CA ASN A 64 -6.43 -9.11 -8.41
C ASN A 64 -6.03 -8.36 -7.12
N LEU A 65 -6.80 -7.33 -6.74
CA LEU A 65 -6.61 -6.60 -5.48
C LEU A 65 -7.32 -7.32 -4.35
N ARG A 66 -6.59 -7.64 -3.28
CA ARG A 66 -7.18 -8.13 -2.03
C ARG A 66 -6.92 -7.15 -0.89
N VAL A 67 -7.96 -6.77 -0.16
CA VAL A 67 -7.84 -5.86 0.98
C VAL A 67 -8.40 -6.53 2.22
N ASN A 68 -7.60 -6.54 3.28
CA ASN A 68 -7.96 -7.08 4.58
C ASN A 68 -7.83 -5.99 5.63
N VAL A 69 -8.96 -5.55 6.18
CA VAL A 69 -9.01 -4.57 7.27
C VAL A 69 -9.45 -5.27 8.54
N ARG A 70 -8.65 -5.14 9.60
CA ARG A 70 -8.89 -5.70 10.93
C ARG A 70 -8.49 -4.67 11.98
N SER A 71 -9.44 -4.17 12.75
CA SER A 71 -9.16 -3.40 13.96
C SER A 71 -9.43 -4.23 15.22
N SER A 72 -8.89 -3.81 16.36
CA SER A 72 -9.31 -4.34 17.65
C SER A 72 -10.62 -3.67 18.08
N ASP A 73 -11.58 -4.45 18.58
CA ASP A 73 -12.85 -3.90 19.08
C ASP A 73 -12.65 -3.01 20.32
N SER A 74 -13.32 -1.85 20.33
CA SER A 74 -14.13 -1.26 21.44
C SER A 74 -13.99 0.25 21.68
N ILE A 75 -13.13 0.99 20.97
CA ILE A 75 -13.11 2.46 21.06
C ILE A 75 -13.35 3.05 19.66
N HIS A 76 -14.55 3.61 19.48
CA HIS A 76 -15.13 4.12 18.23
C HIS A 76 -14.41 5.31 17.57
N THR A 77 -13.09 5.47 17.73
CA THR A 77 -12.38 6.69 17.27
C THR A 77 -11.29 6.45 16.25
N ASN A 78 -10.84 5.21 16.03
CA ASN A 78 -9.60 4.96 15.29
C ASN A 78 -9.87 4.23 13.97
N CYS A 79 -10.05 5.01 12.90
CA CYS A 79 -10.36 4.53 11.57
C CYS A 79 -9.11 4.13 10.78
N SER A 80 -9.08 2.89 10.29
CA SER A 80 -8.13 2.45 9.27
C SER A 80 -8.65 2.75 7.87
N SER A 81 -7.75 3.09 6.93
CA SER A 81 -8.16 3.45 5.57
C SER A 81 -7.23 3.02 4.46
N LEU A 82 -7.82 2.74 3.30
CA LEU A 82 -7.13 2.55 2.03
C LEU A 82 -7.62 3.61 1.04
N LYS A 83 -6.69 4.39 0.48
CA LYS A 83 -7.00 5.33 -0.61
C LYS A 83 -6.13 5.07 -1.84
N ILE A 84 -6.76 4.76 -2.95
CA ILE A 84 -6.13 4.63 -4.28
C ILE A 84 -6.62 5.80 -5.13
N ASN A 85 -5.71 6.74 -5.47
CA ASN A 85 -6.06 7.92 -6.25
C ASN A 85 -6.24 7.60 -7.75
N GLU A 86 -6.67 8.59 -8.53
CA GLU A 86 -7.02 8.41 -9.94
C GLU A 86 -5.83 8.05 -10.84
N ASN A 87 -6.14 7.50 -12.02
CA ASN A 87 -5.16 7.13 -13.04
C ASN A 87 -4.11 6.12 -12.56
N THR A 88 -4.46 5.26 -11.60
CA THR A 88 -3.54 4.22 -11.10
C THR A 88 -3.74 2.91 -11.85
N ILE A 89 -2.70 2.09 -11.90
CA ILE A 89 -2.78 0.70 -12.36
C ILE A 89 -2.30 -0.18 -11.23
N ILE A 90 -3.18 -1.01 -10.67
CA ILE A 90 -2.89 -1.88 -9.54
C ILE A 90 -3.20 -3.31 -9.95
N GLU A 91 -2.19 -4.15 -9.99
CA GLU A 91 -2.30 -5.57 -10.28
C GLU A 91 -1.71 -6.40 -9.13
N ASN A 92 -2.28 -7.58 -8.88
CA ASN A 92 -1.75 -8.64 -8.01
C ASN A 92 -1.26 -8.14 -6.64
N THR A 93 -2.05 -7.27 -6.02
CA THR A 93 -1.66 -6.53 -4.83
C THR A 93 -2.52 -6.97 -3.65
N GLN A 94 -1.90 -7.13 -2.49
CA GLN A 94 -2.61 -7.40 -1.24
C GLN A 94 -2.31 -6.32 -0.22
N VAL A 95 -3.35 -5.85 0.47
CA VAL A 95 -3.26 -4.81 1.49
C VAL A 95 -3.78 -5.37 2.80
N PHE A 96 -2.92 -5.37 3.82
CA PHE A 96 -3.27 -5.71 5.19
C PHE A 96 -3.21 -4.43 6.03
N LEU A 97 -4.37 -4.03 6.53
CA LEU A 97 -4.56 -2.97 7.50
C LEU A 97 -4.94 -3.64 8.82
N GLN A 98 -3.96 -3.92 9.67
CA GLN A 98 -4.15 -4.69 10.90
C GLN A 98 -3.76 -3.87 12.13
N GLY A 99 -4.74 -3.47 12.92
CA GLY A 99 -4.59 -2.51 13.99
C GLY A 99 -5.30 -1.19 13.67
N ASP A 100 -5.44 -0.39 14.72
CA ASP A 100 -6.27 0.80 14.69
C ASP A 100 -5.51 1.99 14.07
N ASN A 101 -6.22 2.87 13.35
CA ASN A 101 -5.62 4.02 12.68
C ASN A 101 -4.45 3.66 11.72
N THR A 102 -4.57 2.52 11.03
CA THR A 102 -3.61 2.12 9.99
C THR A 102 -4.04 2.65 8.63
N ARG A 103 -3.12 3.15 7.82
CA ARG A 103 -3.47 3.78 6.53
C ARG A 103 -2.55 3.33 5.41
N VAL A 104 -3.14 3.03 4.26
CA VAL A 104 -2.41 2.86 3.00
C VAL A 104 -2.93 3.87 2.00
N SER A 105 -2.02 4.67 1.42
CA SER A 105 -2.35 5.65 0.38
C SER A 105 -1.48 5.45 -0.84
N ILE A 106 -2.10 5.47 -2.03
CA ILE A 106 -1.42 5.33 -3.31
C ILE A 106 -1.74 6.55 -4.17
N GLY A 107 -0.71 7.33 -4.49
CA GLY A 107 -0.80 8.57 -5.27
C GLY A 107 -1.20 8.35 -6.72
N LYS A 108 -1.65 9.43 -7.35
CA LYS A 108 -2.09 9.49 -8.74
C LYS A 108 -1.02 8.98 -9.71
N GLY A 109 -1.43 8.29 -10.77
CA GLY A 109 -0.51 7.87 -11.85
C GLY A 109 0.47 6.76 -11.45
N THR A 110 0.38 6.25 -10.22
CA THR A 110 1.24 5.16 -9.75
C THR A 110 0.79 3.83 -10.33
N THR A 111 1.78 3.03 -10.75
CA THR A 111 1.59 1.69 -11.31
C THR A 111 2.23 0.64 -10.41
N ILE A 112 1.49 -0.40 -10.04
CA ILE A 112 1.92 -1.51 -9.19
C ILE A 112 1.58 -2.82 -9.90
N LEU A 113 2.58 -3.64 -10.22
CA LEU A 113 2.34 -4.94 -10.86
C LEU A 113 2.12 -6.08 -9.84
N GLY A 114 2.74 -5.98 -8.66
CA GLY A 114 2.48 -6.87 -7.55
C GLY A 114 3.20 -6.43 -6.27
N CYS A 115 2.42 -6.12 -5.23
CA CYS A 115 2.95 -5.66 -3.95
C CYS A 115 2.14 -6.24 -2.77
N LEU A 116 2.83 -6.59 -1.69
CA LEU A 116 2.24 -6.86 -0.38
C LEU A 116 2.46 -5.66 0.53
N PHE A 117 1.36 -5.02 0.96
CA PHE A 117 1.38 -3.93 1.92
C PHE A 117 0.98 -4.45 3.30
N PHE A 118 1.90 -4.36 4.26
CA PHE A 118 1.67 -4.70 5.66
C PHE A 118 1.71 -3.44 6.52
N ALA A 119 0.57 -2.76 6.64
CA ALA A 119 0.34 -1.71 7.62
C ALA A 119 -0.23 -2.34 8.89
N VAL A 120 0.67 -2.72 9.79
CA VAL A 120 0.39 -3.58 10.94
C VAL A 120 0.82 -2.90 12.24
N GLU A 121 0.00 -3.05 13.28
CA GLU A 121 0.01 -2.32 14.55
C GLU A 121 -0.55 -0.89 14.43
N CYS A 122 -1.08 -0.39 15.56
CA CYS A 122 -1.76 0.89 15.61
C CYS A 122 -0.86 2.05 15.17
N ASP A 123 -1.45 3.04 14.50
CA ASP A 123 -0.79 4.25 14.00
C ASP A 123 0.34 3.99 12.99
N SER A 124 0.28 2.85 12.28
CA SER A 124 1.28 2.48 11.28
C SER A 124 0.77 2.68 9.85
N ASN A 125 1.50 3.46 9.06
CA ASN A 125 1.03 3.93 7.76
C ASN A 125 2.01 3.60 6.63
N ILE A 126 1.49 3.34 5.44
CA ILE A 126 2.26 3.26 4.20
C ILE A 126 1.72 4.31 3.22
N SER A 127 2.58 5.21 2.75
CA SER A 127 2.22 6.19 1.73
C SER A 127 3.10 6.03 0.51
N ILE A 128 2.46 5.91 -0.65
CA ILE A 128 3.12 5.90 -1.95
C ILE A 128 2.72 7.18 -2.67
N GLY A 129 3.71 7.96 -3.09
CA GLY A 129 3.53 9.21 -3.82
C GLY A 129 2.96 9.02 -5.22
N GLU A 130 2.96 10.11 -5.97
CA GLU A 130 2.47 10.16 -7.34
C GLU A 130 3.49 9.60 -8.33
N GLU A 131 3.01 9.08 -9.45
CA GLU A 131 3.82 8.64 -10.60
C GLU A 131 4.92 7.63 -10.22
N CYS A 132 4.70 6.83 -9.17
CA CYS A 132 5.62 5.77 -8.78
C CYS A 132 5.47 4.53 -9.69
N MET A 133 6.51 3.71 -9.73
CA MET A 133 6.50 2.45 -10.45
C MET A 133 6.99 1.34 -9.53
N LEU A 134 6.07 0.46 -9.14
CA LEU A 134 6.36 -0.73 -8.36
C LEU A 134 6.25 -1.93 -9.29
N SER A 135 7.34 -2.66 -9.46
CA SER A 135 7.40 -3.88 -10.25
C SER A 135 6.67 -5.05 -9.57
N TRP A 136 7.17 -6.27 -9.70
CA TRP A 136 6.54 -7.49 -9.23
C TRP A 136 7.13 -8.00 -7.90
N GLY A 137 6.29 -8.61 -7.06
CA GLY A 137 6.73 -9.37 -5.88
C GLY A 137 7.32 -8.52 -4.76
N ILE A 138 6.93 -7.25 -4.69
CA ILE A 138 7.44 -6.29 -3.70
C ILE A 138 6.76 -6.51 -2.35
N GLU A 139 7.48 -6.24 -1.27
CA GLU A 139 6.92 -6.23 0.08
C GLU A 139 7.26 -4.90 0.79
N ILE A 140 6.26 -4.28 1.41
CA ILE A 140 6.42 -3.06 2.20
C ILE A 140 5.75 -3.28 3.54
N ARG A 141 6.51 -3.13 4.64
CA ARG A 141 6.02 -3.43 6.00
C ARG A 141 6.35 -2.36 7.03
N THR A 142 5.42 -2.08 7.93
CA THR A 142 5.56 -1.11 9.03
C THR A 142 5.94 -1.76 10.38
N SER A 143 5.92 -3.08 10.47
CA SER A 143 6.15 -3.83 11.70
C SER A 143 6.93 -5.15 11.46
N ASP A 144 7.55 -5.66 12.53
CA ASP A 144 8.14 -7.02 12.57
C ASP A 144 7.14 -8.07 13.08
N TRP A 145 5.88 -7.68 13.33
CA TRP A 145 4.78 -8.45 13.93
C TRP A 145 4.95 -8.87 15.38
N HIS A 146 6.16 -9.24 15.78
CA HIS A 146 6.45 -9.76 17.12
C HIS A 146 7.41 -8.85 17.86
N SER A 147 7.19 -8.73 19.17
CA SER A 147 7.99 -7.89 20.06
C SER A 147 9.41 -8.44 20.23
N ILE A 148 10.39 -7.55 20.14
CA ILE A 148 11.78 -7.78 20.55
C ILE A 148 12.01 -6.93 21.79
N TYR A 149 12.52 -7.54 22.85
CA TYR A 149 12.78 -6.88 24.13
C TYR A 149 14.28 -6.72 24.35
N ASP A 150 14.67 -5.58 24.90
CA ASP A 150 16.00 -5.39 25.48
C ASP A 150 16.11 -6.23 26.76
N ILE A 151 17.25 -6.91 26.97
CA ILE A 151 17.44 -7.82 28.10
C ILE A 151 17.62 -7.07 29.42
N GLU A 152 18.22 -5.88 29.39
CA GLU A 152 18.53 -5.10 30.59
C GLU A 152 17.32 -4.31 31.07
N THR A 153 16.60 -3.66 30.14
CA THR A 153 15.45 -2.81 30.49
C THR A 153 14.12 -3.57 30.47
N ASN A 154 14.06 -4.73 29.80
CA ASN A 154 12.83 -5.47 29.50
C ASN A 154 11.79 -4.65 28.69
N GLU A 155 12.24 -3.58 28.02
CA GLU A 155 11.40 -2.75 27.16
C GLU A 155 11.39 -3.27 25.74
N ARG A 156 10.27 -3.08 25.03
CA ARG A 156 10.17 -3.40 23.60
C ARG A 156 10.98 -2.39 22.79
N ILE A 157 11.89 -2.88 21.94
CA ILE A 157 12.81 -2.03 21.15
C ILE A 157 12.48 -1.94 19.65
N ASN A 158 11.48 -2.68 19.18
CA ASN A 158 11.18 -2.81 17.74
C ASN A 158 9.78 -2.29 17.38
N MET A 159 9.35 -1.19 18.01
CA MET A 159 8.08 -0.51 17.73
C MET A 159 7.86 -0.31 16.21
N GLN A 160 6.58 -0.34 15.82
CA GLN A 160 6.17 -0.07 14.44
C GLN A 160 6.66 1.30 13.98
N LYS A 161 6.94 1.43 12.67
CA LYS A 161 7.25 2.71 12.03
C LYS A 161 6.67 2.75 10.62
N SER A 162 5.99 3.84 10.30
CA SER A 162 5.46 4.11 8.97
C SER A 162 6.53 4.12 7.87
N VAL A 163 6.10 3.85 6.64
CA VAL A 163 6.95 3.86 5.44
C VAL A 163 6.40 4.86 4.42
N TYR A 164 7.29 5.66 3.85
CA TYR A 164 6.91 6.69 2.88
C TYR A 164 7.75 6.55 1.61
N LEU A 165 7.11 6.33 0.47
CA LEU A 165 7.71 6.51 -0.85
C LEU A 165 7.19 7.84 -1.39
N HIS A 166 8.08 8.79 -1.67
CA HIS A 166 7.71 10.06 -2.27
C HIS A 166 7.45 9.92 -3.78
N ASN A 167 7.35 11.03 -4.50
CA ASN A 167 6.89 11.02 -5.90
C ASN A 167 7.94 10.43 -6.84
N ARG A 168 7.49 9.75 -7.89
CA ARG A 168 8.35 9.14 -8.90
C ARG A 168 9.43 8.25 -8.26
N VAL A 169 9.05 7.37 -7.34
CA VAL A 169 9.96 6.32 -6.86
C VAL A 169 9.79 5.07 -7.72
N TRP A 170 10.90 4.46 -8.12
CA TRP A 170 10.89 3.16 -8.81
C TRP A 170 11.39 2.05 -7.89
N ILE A 171 10.53 1.08 -7.61
CA ILE A 171 10.87 -0.14 -6.87
C ILE A 171 11.02 -1.31 -7.83
N GLY A 172 12.24 -1.85 -7.93
CA GLY A 172 12.57 -3.05 -8.68
C GLY A 172 11.91 -4.31 -8.11
N SER A 173 11.83 -5.36 -8.91
CA SER A 173 11.11 -6.58 -8.54
C SER A 173 11.71 -7.25 -7.29
N TYR A 174 10.88 -7.87 -6.47
CA TYR A 174 11.28 -8.61 -5.27
C TYR A 174 12.07 -7.78 -4.23
N ALA A 175 11.98 -6.46 -4.28
CA ALA A 175 12.54 -5.61 -3.23
C ALA A 175 11.65 -5.61 -1.98
N VAL A 176 12.28 -5.48 -0.82
CA VAL A 176 11.62 -5.40 0.49
C VAL A 176 11.95 -4.06 1.14
N ILE A 177 10.92 -3.31 1.54
CA ILE A 177 11.05 -2.02 2.23
C ILE A 177 10.61 -2.20 3.69
N LEU A 178 11.55 -2.01 4.62
CA LEU A 178 11.29 -2.20 6.05
C LEU A 178 10.77 -0.93 6.73
N LYS A 179 10.23 -1.11 7.93
CA LYS A 179 9.62 -0.07 8.75
C LYS A 179 10.52 1.15 8.96
N GLY A 180 9.92 2.34 8.92
CA GLY A 180 10.62 3.61 9.17
C GLY A 180 11.44 4.14 7.99
N VAL A 181 11.43 3.46 6.84
CA VAL A 181 12.11 3.91 5.63
C VAL A 181 11.31 5.02 4.96
N ASN A 182 12.01 6.09 4.59
CA ASN A 182 11.53 7.13 3.66
C ASN A 182 12.36 7.03 2.38
N ILE A 183 11.74 6.94 1.21
CA ILE A 183 12.42 6.97 -0.09
C ILE A 183 11.98 8.23 -0.80
N ASP A 184 12.91 9.17 -0.92
CA ASP A 184 12.63 10.47 -1.50
C ASP A 184 12.49 10.39 -3.02
N SER A 185 11.98 11.48 -3.61
CA SER A 185 11.55 11.50 -5.00
C SER A 185 12.67 11.17 -6.00
N ASP A 186 12.29 10.60 -7.15
CA ASP A 186 13.18 10.19 -8.25
C ASP A 186 14.20 9.09 -7.92
N SER A 187 14.08 8.45 -6.75
CA SER A 187 14.99 7.38 -6.35
C SER A 187 14.55 6.00 -6.84
N ILE A 188 15.53 5.12 -6.99
CA ILE A 188 15.39 3.78 -7.56
C ILE A 188 15.89 2.75 -6.54
N VAL A 189 15.09 1.73 -6.29
CA VAL A 189 15.47 0.54 -5.52
C VAL A 189 15.71 -0.61 -6.50
N GLY A 190 16.92 -1.15 -6.51
CA GLY A 190 17.28 -2.27 -7.36
C GLY A 190 16.52 -3.55 -7.01
N THR A 191 16.34 -4.42 -7.99
CA THR A 191 15.73 -5.75 -7.84
C THR A 191 16.37 -6.54 -6.69
N HIS A 192 15.57 -7.29 -5.92
CA HIS A 192 16.01 -8.11 -4.77
C HIS A 192 16.69 -7.34 -3.61
N SER A 193 16.53 -6.02 -3.53
CA SER A 193 17.13 -5.24 -2.44
C SER A 193 16.32 -5.31 -1.15
N ILE A 194 17.00 -5.29 0.01
CA ILE A 194 16.36 -5.11 1.31
C ILE A 194 16.72 -3.72 1.85
N VAL A 195 15.76 -2.80 1.80
CA VAL A 195 15.96 -1.41 2.21
C VAL A 195 15.65 -1.27 3.70
N THR A 196 16.70 -1.00 4.47
CA THR A 196 16.62 -0.90 5.94
C THR A 196 16.84 0.53 6.46
N LYS A 197 17.13 1.49 5.57
CA LYS A 197 17.40 2.90 5.89
C LYS A 197 16.82 3.80 4.80
N SER A 198 16.43 5.02 5.16
CA SER A 198 15.90 6.02 4.22
C SER A 198 16.88 6.34 3.10
N VAL A 199 16.33 6.69 1.94
CA VAL A 199 17.03 6.93 0.69
C VAL A 199 16.78 8.37 0.24
N PRO A 200 17.82 9.22 0.12
CA PRO A 200 17.68 10.58 -0.40
C PRO A 200 17.20 10.61 -1.85
N SER A 201 16.77 11.77 -2.33
CA SER A 201 16.31 11.94 -3.71
C SER A 201 17.40 11.61 -4.73
N ASN A 202 16.97 11.26 -5.95
CA ASN A 202 17.87 11.07 -7.10
C ASN A 202 18.97 10.03 -6.87
N CYS A 203 18.70 8.99 -6.08
CA CYS A 203 19.65 7.94 -5.74
C CYS A 203 19.20 6.57 -6.26
N ILE A 204 20.16 5.72 -6.59
CA ILE A 204 19.95 4.28 -6.78
C ILE A 204 20.49 3.57 -5.55
N VAL A 205 19.66 2.74 -4.92
CA VAL A 205 20.09 1.81 -3.87
C VAL A 205 19.97 0.37 -4.34
N ALA A 206 20.91 -0.48 -3.94
CA ALA A 206 20.83 -1.91 -4.20
C ALA A 206 21.51 -2.74 -3.09
N GLY A 207 21.12 -4.02 -2.99
CA GLY A 207 21.75 -5.02 -2.11
C GLY A 207 20.97 -5.33 -0.84
N ASN A 208 21.58 -6.14 0.03
CA ASN A 208 21.03 -6.55 1.32
C ASN A 208 22.13 -6.51 2.40
N PRO A 209 22.10 -5.52 3.32
CA PRO A 209 21.21 -4.36 3.33
C PRO A 209 21.53 -3.40 2.16
N ALA A 210 20.51 -2.76 1.61
CA ALA A 210 20.67 -1.86 0.47
C ALA A 210 21.59 -0.67 0.79
N LYS A 211 22.44 -0.31 -0.17
CA LYS A 211 23.35 0.85 -0.11
C LYS A 211 23.17 1.71 -1.34
N ILE A 212 23.44 3.01 -1.21
CA ILE A 212 23.53 3.90 -2.37
C ILE A 212 24.68 3.42 -3.26
N ILE A 213 24.36 3.09 -4.51
CA ILE A 213 25.33 2.68 -5.53
C ILE A 213 25.54 3.78 -6.57
N ARG A 214 24.61 4.74 -6.64
CA ARG A 214 24.69 5.88 -7.56
C ARG A 214 23.83 7.03 -7.04
N GLU A 215 24.33 8.24 -7.22
CA GLU A 215 23.62 9.49 -6.94
C GLU A 215 23.46 10.30 -8.23
N ASN A 216 22.68 11.39 -8.17
CA ASN A 216 22.43 12.31 -9.27
C ASN A 216 21.81 11.63 -10.49
N VAL A 217 20.78 10.82 -10.25
CA VAL A 217 20.04 10.11 -11.30
C VAL A 217 18.57 10.53 -11.35
N ARG A 218 17.95 10.21 -12.48
CA ARG A 218 16.49 10.17 -12.64
C ARG A 218 16.15 8.96 -13.50
N TRP A 219 14.96 8.40 -13.31
CA TRP A 219 14.42 7.37 -14.18
C TRP A 219 13.28 7.93 -15.04
N GLY A 220 12.86 7.15 -16.03
CA GLY A 220 11.71 7.45 -16.87
C GLY A 220 11.01 6.16 -17.28
N ARG A 221 9.74 6.27 -17.70
CA ARG A 221 8.93 5.12 -18.13
C ARG A 221 9.18 4.71 -19.58
N GLU A 222 9.80 5.59 -20.37
CA GLU A 222 9.97 5.33 -21.80
C GLU A 222 10.99 4.22 -22.06
N ASP A 223 10.60 3.23 -22.87
CA ASP A 223 11.55 2.29 -23.43
C ASP A 223 12.53 3.02 -24.36
N TYR A 224 13.83 2.81 -24.13
CA TYR A 224 14.89 3.37 -24.97
C TYR A 224 14.73 2.99 -26.46
N ILE A 225 14.07 1.86 -26.74
CA ILE A 225 13.84 1.32 -28.09
C ILE A 225 12.92 2.22 -28.94
N HIS A 226 12.15 3.14 -28.34
CA HIS A 226 11.16 3.96 -29.05
C HIS A 226 11.51 5.45 -29.17
N LYS A 227 12.70 5.88 -28.71
CA LYS A 227 13.13 7.29 -28.87
C LYS A 227 13.77 7.62 -30.23
N ASN A 228 14.04 6.63 -31.08
CA ASN A 228 14.72 6.81 -32.38
C ASN A 228 13.90 6.31 -33.59
N LYS A 229 12.56 6.36 -33.53
CA LYS A 229 11.70 6.17 -34.71
C LYS A 229 10.85 7.40 -34.95
#